data_AF-A0A7W5JXS8-F1
#
_entry.id   AF-A0A7W5JXS8-F1
#
_cell.length_a   1.000
_cell.length_b   1.000
_cell.length_c   1.000
_cell.angle_alpha   90.00
_cell.angle_beta   90.00
_cell.angle_gamma   90.00
#
_symmetry.space_group_name_H-M   'P 1'
#
loop_
_entity.id
_entity.type
_entity.pdbx_description
1 polymer ?
#
loop_
_entity_poly.entity_id
_entity_poly.type
_entity_poly.pdbx_seq_one_letter_code
_entity_poly.pdbx_strand_id
1 'polypeptide(L)'
;MSTTKTTDAATGGGSGSVRVAPTVNAAPVVHAERPTTDVDPAGLPVRPGEDPWTAEELDEVRTTLADDVVRFSEQLATSNAELHNLLRDGTEGAGRDPADVGSANFERDAEMSLANNAREMLDQSQLALRHIELGVYGTCDNCGQPIGKYRLQAFPRATLCVTCKQREERR
;
A
#
# COMPACT_ATOMS: atom_id res chain seq x y z
N MET A 1 -7.69 73.21 21.88
CA MET A 1 -7.86 72.45 23.13
C MET A 1 -9.06 71.53 22.97
N SER A 2 -8.85 70.23 23.20
CA SER A 2 -9.82 69.16 23.57
C SER A 2 -11.07 68.89 22.70
N THR A 3 -11.03 67.81 21.90
CA THR A 3 -11.73 66.50 22.08
C THR A 3 -13.26 66.57 21.92
N THR A 4 -13.84 65.80 21.01
CA THR A 4 -14.27 64.42 21.32
C THR A 4 -14.37 63.53 20.07
N LYS A 5 -14.03 62.26 20.28
CA LYS A 5 -13.99 61.16 19.32
C LYS A 5 -15.23 60.28 19.60
N THR A 6 -16.01 59.96 18.57
CA THR A 6 -17.01 58.88 18.62
C THR A 6 -16.72 57.90 17.49
N THR A 7 -16.65 56.63 17.89
CA THR A 7 -16.38 55.41 17.13
C THR A 7 -17.56 55.00 16.24
N ASP A 8 -17.27 54.37 15.09
CA ASP A 8 -18.00 53.17 14.67
C ASP A 8 -17.20 52.33 13.67
N ALA A 9 -17.46 51.02 13.71
CA ALA A 9 -16.73 49.92 13.09
C ALA A 9 -17.39 49.42 11.78
N ALA A 10 -16.74 48.40 11.19
CA ALA A 10 -17.23 47.47 10.15
C ALA A 10 -17.22 47.99 8.69
N THR A 11 -16.83 47.25 7.64
CA THR A 11 -16.29 45.89 7.45
C THR A 11 -15.71 45.84 6.03
N GLY A 12 -14.53 45.26 5.86
CA GLY A 12 -13.92 45.02 4.55
C GLY A 12 -14.56 43.83 3.83
N GLY A 13 -15.00 44.05 2.59
CA GLY A 13 -15.47 43.01 1.68
C GLY A 13 -14.34 42.50 0.78
N GLY A 14 -13.69 41.41 1.20
CA GLY A 14 -12.73 40.68 0.38
C GLY A 14 -13.45 39.76 -0.62
N SER A 15 -13.24 40.00 -1.91
CA SER A 15 -13.71 39.15 -3.00
C SER A 15 -12.92 37.83 -3.01
N GLY A 16 -13.48 36.78 -2.41
CA GLY A 16 -12.95 35.43 -2.45
C GLY A 16 -13.47 34.70 -3.69
N SER A 17 -12.63 34.59 -4.73
CA SER A 17 -12.85 33.66 -5.83
C SER A 17 -12.74 32.23 -5.32
N VAL A 18 -13.88 31.56 -5.19
CA VAL A 18 -13.95 30.13 -4.85
C VAL A 18 -13.52 29.34 -6.09
N ARG A 19 -12.32 28.74 -6.05
CA ARG A 19 -11.89 27.78 -7.07
C ARG A 19 -12.65 26.47 -6.85
N VAL A 20 -13.45 26.08 -7.83
CA VAL A 20 -14.08 24.76 -7.91
C VAL A 20 -12.99 23.73 -8.21
N ALA A 21 -12.82 22.74 -7.33
CA ALA A 21 -11.91 21.62 -7.55
C ALA A 21 -12.45 20.72 -8.67
N PRO A 22 -11.59 20.20 -9.58
CA PRO A 22 -12.03 19.26 -10.61
C PRO A 22 -12.45 17.96 -9.95
N THR A 23 -13.71 17.56 -10.16
CA THR A 23 -14.24 16.27 -9.72
C THR A 23 -13.67 15.19 -10.63
N VAL A 24 -12.56 14.58 -10.24
CA VAL A 24 -12.18 13.28 -10.79
C VAL A 24 -13.22 12.27 -10.31
N ASN A 25 -13.91 11.63 -11.26
CA ASN A 25 -14.81 10.52 -10.98
C ASN A 25 -13.99 9.42 -10.29
N ALA A 26 -14.03 9.37 -8.96
CA ALA A 26 -13.64 8.18 -8.23
C ALA A 26 -14.62 7.10 -8.69
N ALA A 27 -14.14 6.14 -9.47
CA ALA A 27 -14.94 4.96 -9.76
C ALA A 27 -15.35 4.35 -8.40
N PRO A 28 -16.64 4.03 -8.17
CA PRO A 28 -17.03 3.30 -6.99
C PRO A 28 -16.20 2.01 -6.96
N VAL A 29 -15.68 1.65 -5.79
CA VAL A 29 -14.97 0.38 -5.56
C VAL A 29 -16.00 -0.73 -5.72
N VAL A 30 -16.30 -1.09 -6.96
CA VAL A 30 -17.20 -2.19 -7.29
C VAL A 30 -16.42 -3.46 -7.08
N HIS A 31 -16.78 -4.21 -6.04
CA HIS A 31 -16.32 -5.58 -5.90
C HIS A 31 -16.94 -6.38 -7.05
N ALA A 32 -16.25 -6.48 -8.18
CA ALA A 32 -16.70 -7.34 -9.27
C ALA A 32 -16.85 -8.77 -8.73
N GLU A 33 -18.04 -9.34 -8.83
CA GLU A 33 -18.41 -10.57 -8.11
C GLU A 33 -17.74 -11.83 -8.68
N ARG A 34 -17.00 -11.75 -9.80
CA ARG A 34 -16.25 -12.87 -10.40
C ARG A 34 -14.95 -12.42 -11.10
N PRO A 35 -13.81 -13.10 -10.87
CA PRO A 35 -12.60 -12.94 -11.68
C PRO A 35 -12.89 -13.21 -13.16
N THR A 36 -12.41 -12.33 -14.05
CA THR A 36 -12.49 -12.53 -15.50
C THR A 36 -11.07 -12.69 -16.06
N THR A 37 -10.84 -13.74 -16.85
CA THR A 37 -9.54 -13.98 -17.52
C THR A 37 -9.27 -13.02 -18.67
N ASP A 38 -10.27 -12.24 -19.10
CA ASP A 38 -10.20 -11.29 -20.21
C ASP A 38 -10.42 -9.86 -19.69
N VAL A 39 -9.37 -9.29 -19.10
CA VAL A 39 -9.37 -7.93 -18.57
C VAL A 39 -8.90 -7.00 -19.67
N ASP A 40 -9.71 -6.02 -20.05
CA ASP A 40 -9.31 -4.95 -20.98
C ASP A 40 -8.27 -4.03 -20.31
N PRO A 41 -7.00 -4.04 -20.74
CA PRO A 41 -5.95 -3.22 -20.15
C PRO A 41 -6.26 -1.73 -20.29
N ALA A 42 -6.82 -1.30 -21.42
CA ALA A 42 -7.09 0.12 -21.69
C ALA A 42 -8.18 0.70 -20.77
N GLY A 43 -9.02 -0.16 -20.17
CA GLY A 43 -10.05 0.20 -19.20
C GLY A 43 -9.56 0.34 -17.76
N LEU A 44 -8.31 -0.02 -17.46
CA LEU A 44 -7.77 0.06 -16.11
C LEU A 44 -7.57 1.53 -15.65
N PRO A 45 -7.79 1.81 -14.36
CA PRO A 45 -7.53 3.12 -13.77
C PRO A 45 -6.11 3.64 -14.02
N VAL A 46 -6.03 4.87 -14.54
CA VAL A 46 -4.79 5.61 -14.80
C VAL A 46 -4.95 7.05 -14.31
N ARG A 47 -3.86 7.71 -13.90
CA ARG A 47 -3.94 9.10 -13.45
C ARG A 47 -4.21 10.05 -14.62
N PRO A 48 -4.84 11.22 -14.36
CA PRO A 48 -4.98 12.24 -15.40
C PRO A 48 -3.62 12.64 -16.00
N GLY A 49 -3.51 12.56 -17.32
CA GLY A 49 -2.29 12.92 -18.06
C GLY A 49 -1.31 11.76 -18.30
N GLU A 50 -1.62 10.55 -17.86
CA GLU A 50 -0.87 9.33 -18.21
C GLU A 50 -1.61 8.55 -19.31
N ASP A 51 -0.85 7.82 -20.13
CA ASP A 51 -1.41 6.98 -21.19
C ASP A 51 -2.06 5.69 -20.62
N PRO A 52 -3.12 5.17 -21.26
CA PRO A 52 -3.74 3.89 -20.87
C PRO A 52 -2.73 2.73 -20.82
N TRP A 53 -3.07 1.66 -20.10
CA TRP A 53 -2.26 0.45 -20.09
C TRP A 53 -2.32 -0.27 -21.42
N THR A 54 -1.18 -0.77 -21.89
CA THR A 54 -1.13 -1.74 -22.99
C THR A 54 -1.24 -3.17 -22.44
N ALA A 55 -1.57 -4.12 -23.32
CA ALA A 55 -1.59 -5.53 -22.96
C ALA A 55 -0.19 -6.04 -22.56
N GLU A 56 0.86 -5.56 -23.24
CA GLU A 56 2.25 -5.92 -22.96
C GLU A 56 2.68 -5.44 -21.57
N GLU A 57 2.42 -4.18 -21.23
CA GLU A 57 2.75 -3.64 -19.90
C GLU A 57 2.00 -4.36 -18.77
N LEU A 58 0.74 -4.73 -19.01
CA LEU A 58 -0.04 -5.47 -18.01
C LEU A 58 0.47 -6.90 -17.83
N ASP A 59 0.94 -7.55 -18.91
CA ASP A 59 1.53 -8.89 -18.87
C ASP A 59 2.89 -8.90 -18.13
N GLU A 60 3.72 -7.89 -18.35
CA GLU A 60 4.96 -7.69 -17.58
C GLU A 60 4.70 -7.52 -16.08
N VAL A 61 3.68 -6.73 -15.74
CA VAL A 61 3.24 -6.55 -14.35
C VAL A 61 2.74 -7.88 -13.75
N ARG A 62 1.93 -8.65 -14.47
CA ARG A 62 1.43 -9.96 -14.01
C ARG A 62 2.58 -10.93 -13.77
N THR A 63 3.53 -11.00 -14.68
CA THR A 63 4.71 -11.85 -14.57
C THR A 63 5.52 -11.49 -13.33
N THR A 64 5.80 -10.19 -13.16
CA THR A 64 6.54 -9.69 -11.99
C THR A 64 5.83 -10.04 -10.68
N LEU A 65 4.51 -9.85 -10.62
CA LEU A 65 3.72 -10.17 -9.43
C LEU A 65 3.66 -11.67 -9.14
N ALA A 66 3.58 -12.52 -10.16
CA ALA A 66 3.60 -13.97 -10.02
C ALA A 66 4.95 -14.46 -9.48
N ASP A 67 6.06 -13.93 -10.00
CA ASP A 67 7.40 -14.21 -9.50
C ASP A 67 7.57 -13.74 -8.05
N ASP A 68 7.05 -12.56 -7.71
CA ASP A 68 7.02 -12.05 -6.34
C ASP A 68 6.24 -12.99 -5.40
N VAL A 69 5.08 -13.51 -5.83
CA VAL A 69 4.30 -14.48 -5.03
C VAL A 69 5.11 -15.73 -4.72
N VAL A 70 5.78 -16.31 -5.72
CA VAL A 70 6.64 -17.48 -5.51
C VAL A 70 7.75 -17.13 -4.51
N ARG A 71 8.51 -16.07 -4.79
CA ARG A 71 9.65 -15.64 -3.97
C ARG A 71 9.25 -15.38 -2.51
N PHE A 72 8.20 -14.60 -2.27
CA PHE A 72 7.77 -14.28 -0.92
C PHE A 72 7.14 -15.46 -0.19
N SER A 73 6.50 -16.39 -0.91
CA SER A 73 5.99 -17.63 -0.32
C SER A 73 7.11 -18.55 0.17
N GLU A 74 8.20 -18.67 -0.60
CA GLU A 74 9.38 -19.44 -0.22
C GLU A 74 10.12 -18.78 0.96
N GLN A 75 10.27 -17.46 0.93
CA GLN A 75 10.86 -16.70 2.03
C GLN A 75 10.05 -16.88 3.31
N LEU A 76 8.71 -16.75 3.24
CA LEU A 76 7.83 -16.95 4.38
C LEU A 76 7.90 -18.38 4.93
N ALA A 77 7.96 -19.39 4.05
CA ALA A 77 8.08 -20.79 4.47
C ALA A 77 9.41 -21.05 5.19
N THR A 78 10.51 -20.50 4.68
CA THR A 78 11.84 -20.58 5.30
C THR A 78 11.84 -19.93 6.67
N SER A 79 11.37 -18.68 6.75
CA SER A 79 11.30 -17.94 8.02
C SER A 79 10.43 -18.63 9.08
N ASN A 80 9.29 -19.21 8.68
CA ASN A 80 8.47 -19.96 9.62
C ASN A 80 9.18 -21.23 10.13
N ALA A 81 9.92 -21.93 9.27
CA ALA A 81 10.69 -23.12 9.67
C ALA A 81 11.80 -22.75 10.67
N GLU A 82 12.53 -21.66 10.43
CA GLU A 82 13.56 -21.14 11.34
C GLU A 82 12.96 -20.73 12.68
N LEU A 83 11.84 -19.98 12.66
CA LEU A 83 11.13 -19.61 13.89
C LEU A 83 10.66 -20.84 14.68
N HIS A 84 10.16 -21.88 14.01
CA HIS A 84 9.78 -23.13 14.65
C HIS A 84 10.96 -23.82 15.34
N ASN A 85 12.15 -23.82 14.73
CA ASN A 85 13.36 -24.37 15.33
C ASN A 85 13.79 -23.55 16.55
N LEU A 86 13.82 -22.22 16.45
CA LEU A 86 14.16 -21.32 17.58
C LEU A 86 13.21 -21.46 18.77
N LEU A 87 11.92 -21.73 18.51
CA LEU A 87 10.93 -21.97 19.56
C LEU A 87 11.16 -23.32 20.25
N ARG A 88 11.50 -24.36 19.50
CA ARG A 88 11.85 -25.67 20.07
C ARG A 88 13.12 -25.58 20.92
N ASP A 89 14.20 -25.08 20.33
CA ASP A 89 15.53 -25.09 20.94
C ASP A 89 15.63 -24.18 22.17
N GLY A 90 14.93 -23.04 22.16
CA GLY A 90 14.94 -22.11 23.29
C GLY A 90 14.01 -22.49 24.46
N THR A 91 13.35 -23.65 24.43
CA THR A 91 12.59 -24.19 25.59
C THR A 91 13.34 -25.27 26.37
N GLU A 92 14.46 -25.76 25.83
CA GLU A 92 15.25 -26.82 26.45
C GLU A 92 16.48 -26.23 27.17
N GLY A 93 16.63 -26.53 28.47
CA GLY A 93 17.87 -26.33 29.23
C GLY A 93 17.71 -25.68 30.61
N ALA A 94 17.85 -26.48 31.67
CA ALA A 94 18.24 -25.94 32.98
C ALA A 94 19.69 -25.42 32.87
N GLY A 95 19.93 -24.15 33.18
CA GLY A 95 21.28 -23.56 33.17
C GLY A 95 21.54 -22.47 32.13
N ARG A 96 20.52 -21.98 31.40
CA ARG A 96 20.66 -20.77 30.58
C ARG A 96 20.89 -19.57 31.48
N ASP A 97 21.93 -18.80 31.18
CA ASP A 97 22.14 -17.53 31.86
C ASP A 97 21.29 -16.41 31.22
N PRO A 98 21.15 -15.25 31.87
CA PRO A 98 20.36 -14.15 31.31
C PRO A 98 20.84 -13.66 29.93
N ALA A 99 22.12 -13.84 29.58
CA ALA A 99 22.65 -13.46 28.27
C ALA A 99 22.21 -14.45 27.17
N ASP A 100 22.18 -15.75 27.48
CA ASP A 100 21.65 -16.78 26.56
C ASP A 100 20.17 -16.53 26.24
N VAL A 101 19.38 -16.17 27.25
CA VAL A 101 17.95 -15.85 27.09
C VAL A 101 17.77 -14.58 26.25
N GLY A 102 18.59 -13.57 26.48
CA GLY A 102 18.57 -12.33 25.70
C GLY A 102 18.85 -12.57 24.22
N SER A 103 19.89 -13.34 23.90
CA SER A 103 20.26 -13.68 22.52
C SER A 103 19.15 -14.47 21.81
N ALA A 104 18.60 -15.50 22.46
CA ALA A 104 17.52 -16.30 21.88
C ALA A 104 16.24 -15.49 21.61
N ASN A 105 15.90 -14.54 22.47
CA ASN A 105 14.76 -13.66 22.22
C ASN A 105 15.02 -12.71 21.05
N PHE A 106 16.22 -12.13 20.96
CA PHE A 106 16.58 -11.27 19.84
C PHE A 106 16.51 -12.00 18.49
N GLU A 107 17.03 -13.23 18.42
CA GLU A 107 16.95 -14.06 17.21
C GLU A 107 15.50 -14.35 16.82
N ARG A 108 14.63 -14.67 17.78
CA ARG A 108 13.20 -14.88 17.53
C ARG A 108 12.51 -13.62 17.01
N ASP A 109 12.77 -12.48 17.63
CA ASP A 109 12.16 -11.21 17.23
C ASP A 109 12.61 -10.79 15.82
N ALA A 110 13.88 -11.03 15.49
CA ALA A 110 14.41 -10.83 14.15
C ALA A 110 13.69 -11.73 13.13
N GLU A 111 13.55 -13.02 13.43
CA GLU A 111 12.90 -13.96 12.51
C GLU A 111 11.41 -13.70 12.34
N MET A 112 10.72 -13.33 13.43
CA MET A 112 9.33 -12.88 13.36
C MET A 112 9.17 -11.64 12.48
N SER A 113 10.12 -10.72 12.52
CA SER A 113 10.10 -9.52 11.68
C SER A 113 10.28 -9.85 10.20
N LEU A 114 11.16 -10.80 9.87
CA LEU A 114 11.35 -11.31 8.51
C LEU A 114 10.09 -12.02 7.98
N ALA A 115 9.51 -12.91 8.79
CA ALA A 115 8.28 -13.62 8.45
C ALA A 115 7.11 -12.64 8.21
N ASN A 116 6.96 -11.63 9.06
CA ASN A 116 5.89 -10.63 8.92
C ASN A 116 6.07 -9.78 7.67
N ASN A 117 7.29 -9.36 7.35
CA ASN A 117 7.57 -8.61 6.13
C ASN A 117 7.27 -9.45 4.87
N ALA A 118 7.76 -10.69 4.82
CA ALA A 118 7.51 -11.59 3.69
C ALA A 118 6.00 -11.85 3.50
N ARG A 119 5.25 -12.04 4.59
CA ARG A 119 3.79 -12.18 4.56
C ARG A 119 3.10 -10.93 4.01
N GLU A 120 3.46 -9.75 4.49
CA GLU A 120 2.86 -8.50 4.00
C GLU A 120 3.10 -8.33 2.49
N MET A 121 4.33 -8.60 2.03
CA MET A 121 4.66 -8.47 0.60
C MET A 121 3.92 -9.52 -0.25
N LEU A 122 3.79 -10.76 0.25
CA LEU A 122 3.01 -11.82 -0.39
C LEU A 122 1.54 -11.41 -0.53
N ASP A 123 0.93 -10.94 0.56
CA ASP A 123 -0.48 -10.52 0.59
C ASP A 123 -0.72 -9.36 -0.39
N GLN A 124 0.19 -8.38 -0.45
CA GLN A 124 0.13 -7.26 -1.41
C GLN A 124 0.22 -7.74 -2.86
N SER A 125 1.13 -8.67 -3.17
CA SER A 125 1.28 -9.19 -4.54
C SER A 125 0.06 -10.01 -4.97
N GLN A 126 -0.49 -10.85 -4.08
CA GLN A 126 -1.71 -11.59 -4.35
C GLN A 126 -2.93 -10.68 -4.54
N LEU A 127 -3.04 -9.63 -3.71
CA LEU A 127 -4.11 -8.64 -3.84
C LEU A 127 -4.00 -7.86 -5.15
N ALA A 128 -2.79 -7.47 -5.56
CA ALA A 128 -2.56 -6.80 -6.83
C ALA A 128 -2.97 -7.67 -8.02
N LEU A 129 -2.60 -8.97 -8.04
CA LEU A 129 -3.05 -9.92 -9.06
C LEU A 129 -4.57 -10.02 -9.09
N ARG A 130 -5.22 -10.12 -7.93
CA ARG A 130 -6.68 -10.14 -7.84
C ARG A 130 -7.29 -8.85 -8.37
N HIS A 131 -6.72 -7.68 -8.10
CA HIS A 131 -7.20 -6.42 -8.65
C HIS A 131 -7.09 -6.37 -10.17
N ILE A 132 -6.06 -7.01 -10.74
CA ILE A 132 -5.95 -7.16 -12.19
C ILE A 132 -7.13 -8.01 -12.70
N GLU A 133 -7.37 -9.18 -12.12
CA GLU A 133 -8.49 -10.07 -12.51
C GLU A 133 -9.88 -9.42 -12.40
N LEU A 134 -10.03 -8.47 -11.46
CA LEU A 134 -11.26 -7.71 -11.23
C LEU A 134 -11.36 -6.44 -12.09
N GLY A 135 -10.31 -6.09 -12.85
CA GLY A 135 -10.28 -4.88 -13.68
C GLY A 135 -10.17 -3.57 -12.89
N VAL A 136 -9.74 -3.63 -11.63
CA VAL A 136 -9.62 -2.45 -10.73
C VAL A 136 -8.17 -2.12 -10.36
N TYR A 137 -7.19 -2.82 -10.95
CA TYR A 137 -5.77 -2.59 -10.71
C TYR A 137 -5.38 -1.14 -10.96
N GLY A 138 -4.59 -0.59 -10.03
CA GLY A 138 -4.24 0.82 -10.00
C GLY A 138 -5.25 1.72 -9.29
N THR A 139 -6.27 1.17 -8.63
CA THR A 139 -7.10 1.91 -7.67
C THR A 139 -6.47 1.91 -6.28
N CYS A 140 -6.44 3.05 -5.60
CA CYS A 140 -5.98 3.14 -4.20
C CYS A 140 -7.05 2.60 -3.23
N ASP A 141 -6.68 1.64 -2.39
CA ASP A 141 -7.62 0.99 -1.45
C ASP A 141 -8.21 1.92 -0.39
N ASN A 142 -7.49 3.01 -0.06
CA ASN A 142 -7.92 3.93 0.99
C ASN A 142 -8.79 5.10 0.47
N CYS A 143 -8.54 5.61 -0.75
CA CYS A 143 -9.23 6.80 -1.26
C CYS A 143 -9.92 6.61 -2.61
N GLY A 144 -9.80 5.44 -3.23
CA GLY A 144 -10.39 5.14 -4.54
C GLY A 144 -9.78 5.89 -5.72
N GLN A 145 -8.73 6.70 -5.49
CA GLN A 145 -8.08 7.48 -6.55
C GLN A 145 -7.06 6.62 -7.32
N PRO A 146 -6.81 6.93 -8.61
CA PRO A 146 -5.83 6.22 -9.39
C PRO A 146 -4.41 6.39 -8.83
N ILE A 147 -3.72 5.28 -8.68
CA ILE A 147 -2.28 5.17 -8.46
C ILE A 147 -1.62 5.40 -9.82
N GLY A 148 -0.52 6.16 -9.86
CA GLY A 148 0.15 6.47 -11.13
C GLY A 148 0.70 5.22 -11.79
N LYS A 149 0.50 5.09 -13.11
CA LYS A 149 0.98 3.99 -13.93
C LYS A 149 2.47 3.78 -13.77
N TYR A 150 3.27 4.85 -13.85
CA TYR A 150 4.73 4.77 -13.65
C TYR A 150 5.12 4.25 -12.27
N ARG A 151 4.33 4.56 -11.24
CA ARG A 151 4.56 4.02 -9.89
C ARG A 151 4.28 2.52 -9.85
N LEU A 152 3.23 2.06 -10.53
CA LEU A 152 2.88 0.64 -10.59
C LEU A 152 3.86 -0.16 -11.46
N GLN A 153 4.41 0.43 -12.52
CA GLN A 153 5.50 -0.17 -13.27
C GLN A 153 6.77 -0.35 -12.41
N ALA A 154 7.07 0.62 -11.54
CA ALA A 154 8.20 0.52 -10.62
C ALA A 154 7.91 -0.35 -9.38
N PHE A 155 6.67 -0.32 -8.88
CA PHE A 155 6.23 -1.02 -7.67
C PHE A 155 4.87 -1.71 -7.92
N PRO A 156 4.86 -2.88 -8.59
CA PRO A 156 3.63 -3.55 -9.04
C PRO A 156 2.68 -3.94 -7.91
N ARG A 157 3.19 -4.25 -6.72
CA ARG A 157 2.39 -4.63 -5.55
C ARG A 157 1.77 -3.45 -4.79
N ALA A 158 1.98 -2.21 -5.22
CA ALA A 158 1.52 -1.04 -4.47
C ALA A 158 -0.01 -0.90 -4.52
N THR A 159 -0.66 -0.99 -3.34
CA THR A 159 -2.12 -0.88 -3.17
C THR A 159 -2.59 0.52 -2.76
N LEU A 160 -1.65 1.39 -2.36
CA LEU A 160 -1.94 2.76 -1.93
C LEU A 160 -1.27 3.81 -2.82
N CYS A 161 -1.98 4.92 -3.05
CA CYS A 161 -1.40 6.11 -3.65
C CYS A 161 -0.38 6.77 -2.70
N VAL A 162 0.54 7.56 -3.26
CA VAL A 162 1.64 8.20 -2.50
C VAL A 162 1.12 8.98 -1.30
N THR A 163 0.04 9.75 -1.46
CA THR A 163 -0.53 10.57 -0.38
C THR A 163 -1.10 9.71 0.76
N CYS A 164 -1.77 8.60 0.43
CA CYS A 164 -2.28 7.68 1.45
C CYS A 164 -1.16 6.92 2.14
N LYS A 165 -0.12 6.49 1.39
CA LYS A 165 1.03 5.83 1.96
C LYS A 165 1.81 6.73 2.92
N GLN A 166 2.07 7.98 2.54
CA GLN A 166 2.71 8.97 3.43
C GLN A 166 1.89 9.26 4.70
N ARG A 167 0.56 9.15 4.65
CA ARG A 167 -0.30 9.33 5.82
C ARG A 167 -0.23 8.13 6.76
N GLU A 168 -0.14 6.92 6.20
CA GLU A 168 0.05 5.69 6.96
C GLU A 168 1.38 5.69 7.71
N GLU A 169 2.48 6.06 7.05
CA GLU A 169 3.82 6.11 7.65
C GLU A 169 4.00 7.17 8.76
N ARG A 170 3.08 8.15 8.84
CA ARG A 170 3.11 9.20 9.88
C ARG A 170 2.32 8.84 11.13
N ARG A 171 1.62 7.71 11.13
CA ARG A 171 0.85 7.22 12.29
C ARG A 171 1.73 6.36 13.18
#